data_AF-A0A2E7F0S7-F1
#
_entry.id   AF-A0A2E7F0S7-F1
#
_cell.length_a   1.000
_cell.length_b   1.000
_cell.length_c   1.000
_cell.angle_alpha   90.00
_cell.angle_beta   90.00
_cell.angle_gamma   90.00
#
_symmetry.space_group_name_H-M   'P 1'
#
loop_
_entity.id
_entity.type
_entity.pdbx_description
1 polymer ?
#
loop_
_entity_poly.entity_id
_entity_poly.type
_entity_poly.pdbx_seq_one_letter_code
_entity_poly.pdbx_strand_id
1 'polypeptide(L)'
;MKNVLIAAASVMGIGLAAPAALAQEDFAIEFSYDRAELITEEGAQALYDRLQDEIEDACEVSTGSRDLESLRFERACIEETTRNAVQTLNSHHMNAVYETETGEAVG
;
A
#
# COMPACT_ATOMS: atom_id res chain seq x y z
N MET A 1 -10.94 18.95 -6.69
CA MET A 1 -10.12 19.50 -5.57
C MET A 1 -9.21 18.35 -5.18
N LYS A 2 -7.88 18.57 -5.16
CA LYS A 2 -6.94 17.47 -4.89
C LYS A 2 -6.87 17.21 -3.40
N ASN A 3 -7.10 15.95 -3.04
CA ASN A 3 -6.97 15.39 -1.71
C ASN A 3 -5.62 14.67 -1.61
N VAL A 4 -5.06 14.61 -0.41
CA VAL A 4 -3.83 13.89 -0.12
C VAL A 4 -4.16 12.76 0.84
N LEU A 5 -3.75 11.56 0.47
CA LEU A 5 -3.76 10.36 1.30
C LEU A 5 -2.35 10.16 1.86
N ILE A 6 -2.27 9.81 3.14
CA ILE A 6 -1.04 9.33 3.75
C ILE A 6 -1.28 7.88 4.15
N ALA A 7 -0.63 6.94 3.46
CA ALA A 7 -0.62 5.53 3.83
C ALA A 7 0.69 5.22 4.55
N ALA A 8 0.59 4.56 5.71
CA ALA A 8 1.75 4.03 6.40
C ALA A 8 2.08 2.66 5.81
N ALA A 9 3.32 2.51 5.36
CA ALA A 9 3.88 1.27 4.86
C ALA A 9 4.93 0.77 5.85
N SER A 10 4.81 -0.48 6.26
CA SER A 10 5.65 -1.11 7.29
C SER A 10 6.48 -2.23 6.68
N VAL A 11 7.81 -2.16 6.83
CA VAL A 11 8.72 -3.26 6.49
C VAL A 11 9.11 -3.98 7.77
N MET A 12 8.51 -5.16 8.01
CA MET A 12 8.81 -5.96 9.20
C MET A 12 10.18 -6.66 9.07
N GLY A 13 11.26 -6.05 9.54
CA GLY A 13 12.55 -6.73 9.67
C GLY A 13 12.63 -7.59 10.94
N ILE A 14 12.83 -8.92 10.82
CA ILE A 14 13.11 -9.79 11.97
C ILE A 14 14.51 -10.41 11.84
N GLY A 15 15.43 -9.95 12.69
CA GLY A 15 16.75 -10.55 12.86
C GLY A 15 17.28 -10.37 14.27
N LEU A 16 17.04 -11.39 15.11
CA LEU A 16 17.73 -11.80 16.35
C LEU A 16 18.61 -10.76 17.11
N ALA A 17 18.14 -10.37 18.30
CA ALA A 17 18.89 -9.84 19.46
C ALA A 17 19.60 -8.45 19.35
N ALA A 18 18.80 -7.38 19.58
CA ALA A 18 19.15 -6.01 20.05
C ALA A 18 20.08 -5.13 19.16
N PRO A 19 19.98 -3.76 19.16
CA PRO A 19 19.22 -2.85 20.01
C PRO A 19 18.05 -2.16 19.27
N ALA A 20 17.29 -1.32 19.98
CA ALA A 20 16.09 -0.58 19.57
C ALA A 20 16.25 0.44 18.41
N ALA A 21 17.16 0.18 17.46
CA ALA A 21 17.43 1.01 16.28
C ALA A 21 16.84 0.44 14.98
N LEU A 22 16.33 -0.80 14.99
CA LEU A 22 15.42 -1.30 13.95
C LEU A 22 13.97 -1.00 14.37
N ALA A 23 13.66 0.28 14.53
CA ALA A 23 12.27 0.68 14.40
C ALA A 23 11.85 0.27 12.99
N GLN A 24 10.72 -0.43 12.86
CA GLN A 24 10.02 -0.54 11.58
C GLN A 24 10.09 0.85 10.95
N GLU A 25 10.80 1.01 9.82
CA GLU A 25 10.81 2.29 9.12
C GLU A 25 9.42 2.40 8.50
N ASP A 26 8.47 2.87 9.31
CA ASP A 26 7.15 3.25 8.85
C ASP A 26 7.39 4.46 7.94
N PHE A 27 7.37 4.22 6.64
CA PHE A 27 7.45 5.30 5.68
C PHE A 27 6.04 5.72 5.27
N ALA A 28 5.87 7.03 5.17
CA ALA A 28 4.62 7.63 4.75
C ALA A 28 4.63 7.76 3.23
N ILE A 29 3.72 7.06 2.57
CA ILE A 29 3.45 7.28 1.14
C ILE A 29 2.43 8.42 1.05
N GLU A 30 2.87 9.55 0.52
CA GLU A 30 2.00 10.69 0.22
C GLU A 30 1.45 10.56 -1.19
N PHE A 31 0.14 10.32 -1.31
CA PHE A 31 -0.51 10.10 -2.59
C PHE A 31 -1.60 11.14 -2.83
N SER A 32 -1.52 11.87 -3.94
CA SER A 32 -2.51 12.88 -4.32
C SER A 32 -3.55 12.31 -5.27
N TYR A 33 -4.83 12.58 -5.00
CA TYR A 33 -5.95 12.14 -5.83
C TYR A 33 -7.05 13.21 -5.92
N ASP A 34 -7.91 13.16 -6.93
CA ASP A 34 -9.15 13.96 -6.91
C ASP A 34 -10.30 13.10 -6.35
N ARG A 35 -11.07 13.66 -5.42
CA ARG A 35 -12.22 12.97 -4.83
C ARG A 35 -13.26 12.55 -5.89
N ALA A 36 -13.31 13.25 -7.03
CA ALA A 36 -14.17 12.87 -8.15
C ALA A 36 -13.85 11.48 -8.71
N GLU A 37 -12.61 11.01 -8.57
CA GLU A 37 -12.18 9.69 -9.03
C GLU A 37 -12.83 8.57 -8.21
N LEU A 38 -13.11 8.79 -6.92
CA LEU A 38 -13.80 7.81 -6.06
C LEU A 38 -15.31 7.70 -6.32
N ILE A 39 -15.89 8.55 -7.17
CA ILE A 39 -17.34 8.61 -7.42
C ILE A 39 -17.77 7.56 -8.44
N THR A 40 -16.89 7.19 -9.35
CA THR A 40 -17.19 6.23 -10.42
C THR A 40 -16.34 4.98 -10.26
N GLU A 41 -16.84 3.86 -10.78
CA GLU A 41 -16.08 2.60 -10.80
C GLU A 41 -14.81 2.73 -11.63
N GLU A 42 -14.91 3.30 -12.84
CA GLU A 42 -13.75 3.54 -13.72
C GLU A 42 -12.71 4.46 -13.07
N GLY A 43 -13.16 5.52 -12.38
CA GLY A 43 -12.27 6.42 -11.67
C GLY A 43 -11.59 5.76 -10.47
N ALA A 44 -12.31 4.90 -9.74
CA ALA A 44 -11.77 4.16 -8.61
C ALA A 44 -10.75 3.11 -9.06
N GLN A 45 -11.01 2.41 -10.19
CA GLN A 45 -10.05 1.50 -10.78
C GLN A 45 -8.78 2.23 -11.21
N ALA A 46 -8.91 3.32 -11.99
CA ALA A 46 -7.76 4.10 -12.44
C ALA A 46 -6.98 4.72 -11.27
N LEU A 47 -7.64 5.00 -10.15
CA LEU A 47 -6.98 5.45 -8.93
C LEU A 47 -6.26 4.30 -8.21
N TYR A 48 -6.88 3.12 -8.15
CA TYR A 48 -6.31 1.92 -7.56
C TYR A 48 -5.03 1.50 -8.29
N ASP A 49 -5.06 1.47 -9.63
CA ASP A 49 -3.90 1.08 -10.43
C ASP A 49 -2.70 2.01 -10.16
N ARG A 50 -2.92 3.33 -10.16
CA ARG A 50 -1.85 4.29 -9.83
C ARG A 50 -1.37 4.19 -8.39
N LEU A 51 -2.28 3.87 -7.47
CA LEU A 51 -1.93 3.65 -6.07
C LEU A 51 -1.07 2.39 -5.91
N GLN A 52 -1.36 1.32 -6.66
CA GLN A 52 -0.53 0.12 -6.69
C GLN A 52 0.87 0.43 -7.19
N ASP A 53 1.01 1.14 -8.32
CA ASP A 53 2.33 1.50 -8.86
C ASP A 53 3.20 2.25 -7.81
N GLU A 54 2.62 3.24 -7.12
CA GLU A 54 3.33 4.00 -6.08
C GLU A 54 3.66 3.16 -4.85
N ILE A 55 2.79 2.22 -4.48
CA ILE A 55 3.04 1.30 -3.36
C ILE A 55 4.12 0.29 -3.73
N GLU A 56 4.10 -0.27 -4.93
CA GLU A 56 5.12 -1.20 -5.42
C GLU A 56 6.49 -0.52 -5.47
N ASP A 57 6.58 0.69 -6.04
CA ASP A 57 7.81 1.47 -6.10
C ASP A 57 8.35 1.79 -4.69
N ALA A 58 7.46 2.10 -3.75
CA ALA A 58 7.87 2.44 -2.39
C ALA A 58 8.24 1.21 -1.54
N CYS A 59 7.60 0.07 -1.79
CA CYS A 59 7.89 -1.22 -1.14
C CYS A 59 9.04 -1.98 -1.79
N GLU A 60 9.55 -1.55 -2.95
CA GLU A 60 10.66 -2.20 -3.63
C GLU A 60 11.90 -2.25 -2.72
N VAL A 61 12.27 -3.46 -2.32
CA VAL A 61 13.45 -3.67 -1.49
C VAL A 61 14.69 -3.63 -2.40
N SER A 62 15.46 -2.55 -2.34
CA SER A 62 16.72 -2.39 -3.09
C SER A 62 17.89 -3.23 -2.52
N THR A 63 17.65 -4.49 -2.15
CA THR A 63 18.73 -5.42 -1.82
C THR A 63 19.27 -6.01 -3.12
N GLY A 64 20.59 -5.98 -3.32
CA GLY A 64 21.26 -6.48 -4.53
C GLY A 64 21.07 -7.99 -4.81
N SER A 65 20.27 -8.68 -4.01
CA SER A 65 19.86 -10.07 -4.17
C SER A 65 18.37 -10.23 -3.86
N ARG A 66 17.55 -10.50 -4.89
CA ARG A 66 16.15 -10.91 -4.78
C ARG A 66 16.05 -12.33 -4.23
N ASP A 67 16.31 -12.49 -2.94
CA ASP A 67 16.08 -13.74 -2.22
C ASP A 67 14.60 -13.93 -1.87
N LEU A 68 14.21 -15.14 -1.46
CA LEU A 68 12.82 -15.44 -1.13
C LEU A 68 12.31 -14.64 0.08
N GLU A 69 13.23 -14.14 0.92
CA GLU A 69 12.89 -13.38 2.11
C GLU A 69 12.52 -11.94 1.73
N SER A 70 13.35 -11.26 0.93
CA SER A 70 13.03 -9.94 0.36
C SER A 70 11.71 -9.93 -0.41
N LEU A 71 11.47 -10.95 -1.24
CA LEU A 71 10.18 -11.08 -1.96
C LEU A 71 8.97 -11.24 -1.03
N ARG A 72 9.14 -11.90 0.12
CA ARG A 72 8.07 -12.01 1.13
C ARG A 72 7.83 -10.67 1.82
N PHE A 73 8.89 -9.92 2.10
CA PHE A 73 8.77 -8.60 2.73
C PHE A 73 8.12 -7.58 1.80
N GLU A 74 8.57 -7.52 0.55
CA GLU A 74 7.99 -6.65 -0.49
C GLU A 74 6.50 -6.93 -0.64
N ARG A 75 6.11 -8.21 -0.75
CA ARG A 75 4.70 -8.59 -0.83
C ARG A 75 3.90 -8.18 0.40
N ALA A 76 4.42 -8.43 1.60
CA ALA A 76 3.72 -8.06 2.84
C ALA A 76 3.55 -6.55 2.95
N CYS A 77 4.57 -5.78 2.56
CA CYS A 77 4.52 -4.32 2.48
C CYS A 77 3.42 -3.86 1.52
N ILE A 78 3.37 -4.40 0.31
CA ILE A 78 2.37 -4.03 -0.70
C ILE A 78 0.95 -4.35 -0.20
N GLU A 79 0.73 -5.56 0.32
CA GLU A 79 -0.58 -6.00 0.81
C GLU A 79 -1.08 -5.14 1.98
N GLU A 80 -0.24 -4.90 3.00
CA GLU A 80 -0.59 -4.10 4.16
C GLU A 80 -0.85 -2.65 3.80
N THR A 81 0.03 -2.05 3.00
CA THR A 81 -0.08 -0.65 2.59
C THR A 81 -1.31 -0.43 1.72
N THR A 82 -1.59 -1.34 0.80
CA THR A 82 -2.78 -1.28 -0.05
C THR A 82 -4.06 -1.33 0.79
N ARG A 83 -4.13 -2.29 1.72
CA ARG A 83 -5.29 -2.40 2.62
C ARG A 83 -5.49 -1.13 3.44
N ASN A 84 -4.42 -0.59 4.04
CA ASN A 84 -4.47 0.64 4.82
C ASN A 84 -4.92 1.85 3.96
N ALA A 85 -4.41 1.95 2.74
CA ALA A 85 -4.77 3.01 1.81
C ALA A 85 -6.25 2.95 1.41
N VAL A 86 -6.75 1.77 1.07
CA VAL A 86 -8.16 1.54 0.73
C VAL A 86 -9.08 1.83 1.93
N GLN A 87 -8.73 1.35 3.12
CA GLN A 87 -9.46 1.67 4.37
C GLN A 87 -9.52 3.18 4.61
N THR A 88 -8.43 3.89 4.35
CA THR A 88 -8.35 5.35 4.54
C THR A 88 -9.16 6.11 3.50
N LEU A 89 -9.17 5.66 2.24
CA LEU A 89 -10.00 6.25 1.18
C LEU A 89 -11.51 6.09 1.46
N ASN A 90 -11.90 5.00 2.15
CA ASN A 90 -13.24 4.72 2.64
C ASN A 90 -14.34 5.06 1.62
N SER A 91 -14.25 4.43 0.44
CA SER A 91 -15.19 4.64 -0.66
C SER A 91 -15.76 3.29 -1.12
N HIS A 92 -17.06 3.26 -1.41
CA HIS A 92 -17.72 2.05 -1.88
C HIS A 92 -17.05 1.50 -3.16
N HIS A 93 -16.75 2.38 -4.12
CA HIS A 93 -16.15 1.97 -5.38
C HIS A 93 -14.72 1.45 -5.19
N MET A 94 -13.92 2.10 -4.33
CA MET A 94 -12.55 1.63 -4.05
C MET A 94 -12.55 0.29 -3.31
N ASN A 95 -13.46 0.11 -2.34
CA ASN A 95 -13.58 -1.17 -1.64
C ASN A 95 -14.01 -2.30 -2.60
N ALA A 96 -14.90 -2.01 -3.54
CA ALA A 96 -15.34 -2.98 -4.56
C ALA A 96 -14.21 -3.35 -5.53
N VAL A 97 -13.38 -2.38 -5.92
CA VAL A 97 -12.17 -2.63 -6.73
C VAL A 97 -11.20 -3.53 -5.94
N TYR A 98 -10.87 -3.16 -4.70
CA TYR A 98 -9.98 -3.97 -3.86
C TYR A 98 -10.47 -5.41 -3.69
N GLU A 99 -11.76 -5.62 -3.42
CA GLU A 99 -12.35 -6.96 -3.29
C GLU A 99 -12.30 -7.75 -4.61
N THR A 100 -12.44 -7.08 -5.75
CA THR A 100 -12.34 -7.72 -7.07
C THR A 100 -10.91 -8.16 -7.37
N GLU A 101 -9.93 -7.32 -7.04
CA GLU A 101 -8.50 -7.57 -7.32
C GLU A 101 -7.89 -8.61 -6.37
N THR A 102 -8.27 -8.57 -5.08
CA THR A 102 -7.66 -9.43 -4.04
C THR A 102 -8.53 -10.63 -3.66
N GLY A 103 -9.83 -10.58 -3.92
CA GLY A 103 -10.82 -11.52 -3.36
C GLY A 103 -11.08 -11.32 -1.87
N GLU A 104 -10.55 -10.26 -1.25
CA GLU A 104 -10.70 -9.95 0.17
C GLU A 104 -11.59 -8.72 0.39
N ALA A 105 -12.51 -8.81 1.35
CA ALA A 105 -13.26 -7.63 1.79
C ALA A 105 -12.39 -6.74 2.69
N VAL A 106 -12.54 -5.42 2.53
CA VAL A 106 -11.93 -4.43 3.41
C VAL A 106 -12.73 -4.39 4.72
N GLY A 107 -12.17 -4.97 5.78
CA GLY A 107 -12.78 -5.07 7.12
C GLY A 107 -12.59 -3.82 7.99
#